data_AF-A0A7W0QHL3-F1
#
_entry.id   AF-A0A7W0QHL3-F1
#
_cell.length_a   1.000
_cell.length_b   1.000
_cell.length_c   1.000
_cell.angle_alpha   90.00
_cell.angle_beta   90.00
_cell.angle_gamma   90.00
#
_symmetry.space_group_name_H-M   'P 1'
#
loop_
_entity.id
_entity.type
_entity.pdbx_description
1 polymer ?
#
loop_
_entity_poly.entity_id
_entity_poly.type
_entity_poly.pdbx_seq_one_letter_code
_entity_poly.pdbx_strand_id
1 'polypeptide(L)'
;MLTVGRTERFAAVAWIERRPRWQRRLVVALVAAYLLWRLLQLAAVILLDRWWFDTLTDAPVWSTITTAKVQLALGGGVVTALVLGFTVFAVLRSGPVTGSVGAALVRRYQRRMGPAHRWILIALVVIVTARVTIAAMDSWQPWLLFRNTPDVGVSVPELGGDLGDHLFRLPFLSIVSDWLRSLLIVAFVVAAIGHALSGALRVPISGHHSARGALAHLATLGAAYFALVALDAVYVARPSLATRGGSSFVGAGYTEVNVIAPALYLVAALSVIVAFTLVNGARTGRWKLPAAALTGWVILELLLLVVAAPLIERFVVKPAEGDRQIPYVAHNLDATTAAYHLDDVDMSAQQLDDGLSASTDLDSVEGVPLFTRDQLVSPLQVLQGTTATRISDVDLDRYEIDGVRRPVMLGVRNASRPDLPERGWVQEHLVYTHGDGVVTVPADTTAPGGRPDVNALEGELVPDRSQIYFGEGLRGWYAIVDTKRPEYDGT
;
A
#
# COMPACT_ATOMS: atom_id res chain seq x y z
N MET A 1 58.52 -13.84 -3.84
CA MET A 1 57.66 -12.79 -4.45
C MET A 1 57.48 -13.13 -5.92
N LEU A 2 56.44 -13.89 -6.29
CA LEU A 2 56.19 -14.26 -7.68
C LEU A 2 55.43 -13.12 -8.36
N THR A 3 56.11 -12.46 -9.30
CA THR A 3 55.55 -11.48 -10.22
C THR A 3 54.49 -12.15 -11.09
N VAL A 4 53.21 -11.96 -10.74
CA VAL A 4 52.09 -12.34 -11.59
C VAL A 4 52.22 -11.60 -12.92
N GLY A 5 52.32 -12.34 -14.03
CA GLY A 5 52.43 -11.80 -15.38
C GLY A 5 51.29 -10.82 -15.68
N ARG A 6 51.64 -9.65 -16.24
CA ARG A 6 50.71 -8.57 -16.61
C ARG A 6 49.59 -8.96 -17.59
N THR A 7 49.61 -10.18 -18.12
CA THR A 7 48.69 -10.72 -19.13
C THR A 7 47.41 -11.34 -18.56
N GLU A 8 47.30 -11.54 -17.23
CA GLU A 8 46.12 -12.16 -16.62
C GLU A 8 45.07 -11.17 -16.07
N ARG A 9 45.25 -9.85 -16.18
CA ARG A 9 44.29 -8.86 -15.64
C ARG A 9 43.17 -8.55 -16.64
N PHE A 10 41.97 -8.25 -16.16
CA PHE A 10 40.89 -7.71 -17.02
C PHE A 10 41.36 -6.43 -17.73
N ALA A 11 41.02 -6.28 -19.02
CA ALA A 11 41.50 -5.20 -19.88
C ALA A 11 41.29 -3.80 -19.28
N ALA A 12 40.14 -3.57 -18.64
CA ALA A 12 39.82 -2.31 -17.98
C ALA A 12 40.78 -1.95 -16.83
N VAL A 13 41.18 -2.93 -16.00
CA VAL A 13 42.08 -2.71 -14.86
C VAL A 13 43.51 -2.43 -15.34
N ALA A 14 43.98 -3.19 -16.33
CA ALA A 14 45.29 -2.98 -16.93
C ALA A 14 45.38 -1.63 -17.67
N TRP A 15 44.29 -1.16 -18.27
CA TRP A 15 44.21 0.14 -18.92
C TRP A 15 44.35 1.32 -17.94
N ILE A 16 43.68 1.24 -16.78
CA ILE A 16 43.77 2.27 -15.72
C ILE A 16 45.20 2.37 -15.16
N GLU A 17 45.87 1.24 -14.94
CA GLU A 17 47.22 1.23 -14.38
C GLU A 17 48.30 1.75 -15.34
N ARG A 18 48.10 1.67 -16.66
CA ARG A 18 49.05 2.14 -17.68
C ARG A 18 49.07 3.65 -17.90
N ARG A 19 48.11 4.39 -17.33
CA ARG A 19 47.98 5.84 -17.52
C ARG A 19 49.08 6.63 -16.78
N PRO A 20 49.81 7.54 -17.44
CA PRO A 20 50.82 8.40 -16.81
C PRO A 20 50.23 9.29 -15.71
N ARG A 21 51.06 9.69 -14.74
CA ARG A 21 50.64 10.43 -13.53
C ARG A 21 49.85 11.71 -13.82
N TRP A 22 50.15 12.41 -14.92
CA TRP A 22 49.45 13.63 -15.31
C TRP A 22 48.00 13.38 -15.78
N GLN A 23 47.74 12.27 -16.49
CA GLN A 23 46.37 11.90 -16.90
C GLN A 23 45.51 11.52 -15.70
N ARG A 24 46.09 10.87 -14.69
CA ARG A 24 45.38 10.58 -13.43
C ARG A 24 45.03 11.87 -12.67
N ARG A 25 45.96 12.83 -12.60
CA ARG A 25 45.71 14.15 -12.00
C ARG A 25 44.61 14.93 -12.75
N LEU A 26 44.61 14.89 -14.07
CA LEU A 26 43.58 15.50 -14.90
C LEU A 26 42.20 14.88 -14.64
N VAL A 27 42.10 13.55 -14.59
CA VAL A 27 40.82 12.85 -14.28
C VAL A 27 40.32 13.22 -12.89
N VAL A 28 41.20 13.24 -11.88
CA VAL A 28 40.82 13.65 -10.52
C VAL A 28 40.34 15.11 -10.50
N ALA A 29 41.01 16.02 -11.21
CA ALA A 29 40.60 17.41 -11.32
C ALA A 29 39.24 17.57 -12.01
N LEU A 30 38.99 16.84 -13.10
CA LEU A 30 37.70 16.84 -13.80
C LEU A 30 36.58 16.28 -12.93
N VAL A 31 36.82 15.19 -12.20
CA VAL A 31 35.85 14.62 -11.26
C VAL A 31 35.57 15.60 -10.11
N ALA A 32 36.60 16.23 -9.56
CA ALA A 32 36.42 17.25 -8.51
C ALA A 32 35.63 18.46 -9.02
N ALA A 33 35.92 18.95 -10.24
CA ALA A 33 35.18 20.03 -10.87
C ALA A 33 33.71 19.67 -11.12
N TYR A 34 33.45 18.44 -11.59
CA TYR A 34 32.09 17.92 -11.75
C TYR A 34 31.35 17.84 -10.42
N LEU A 35 31.98 17.32 -9.37
CA LEU A 35 31.38 17.23 -8.03
C LEU A 35 31.10 18.61 -7.44
N LEU A 36 32.02 19.57 -7.62
CA LEU A 36 31.80 20.97 -7.22
C LEU A 36 30.62 21.59 -7.97
N TRP A 37 30.55 21.41 -9.29
CA TRP A 37 29.42 21.88 -10.09
C TRP A 37 28.09 21.27 -9.61
N ARG A 38 28.05 19.98 -9.31
CA ARG A 38 26.87 19.31 -8.74
C ARG A 38 26.50 19.87 -7.36
N LEU A 39 27.48 20.19 -6.52
CA LEU A 39 27.26 20.82 -5.22
C LEU A 39 26.67 22.23 -5.37
N LEU A 40 27.18 23.03 -6.33
CA LEU A 40 26.66 24.36 -6.64
C LEU A 40 25.24 24.30 -7.18
N GLN A 41 24.92 23.34 -8.06
CA GLN A 41 23.55 23.11 -8.53
C GLN A 41 22.61 22.78 -7.36
N LEU A 42 23.03 21.87 -6.47
CA LEU A 42 22.25 21.52 -5.29
C LEU A 42 22.01 22.74 -4.38
N ALA A 43 23.05 23.54 -4.13
CA ALA A 43 22.94 24.77 -3.34
C ALA A 43 21.99 25.78 -3.99
N ALA A 44 22.06 25.96 -5.31
CA ALA A 44 21.17 26.85 -6.05
C ALA A 44 19.70 26.41 -5.94
N VAL A 45 19.41 25.12 -6.08
CA VAL A 45 18.04 24.57 -5.91
C VAL A 45 17.54 24.79 -4.48
N ILE A 46 18.36 24.48 -3.48
CA ILE A 46 18.02 24.65 -2.05
C ILE A 46 17.72 26.12 -1.73
N LEU A 47 18.51 27.07 -2.27
CA LEU A 47 18.30 28.50 -2.09
C LEU A 47 17.06 29.00 -2.82
N LEU A 48 16.83 28.56 -4.05
CA LEU A 48 15.65 28.94 -4.83
C LEU A 48 14.37 28.43 -4.15
N ASP A 49 14.36 27.19 -3.70
CA ASP A 49 13.23 26.62 -2.95
C ASP A 49 12.98 27.42 -1.68
N ARG A 50 14.04 27.79 -0.93
CA ARG A 50 13.90 28.61 0.27
C ARG A 50 13.22 29.95 -0.04
N TRP A 51 13.74 30.67 -1.05
CA TRP A 51 13.17 31.96 -1.45
C TRP A 51 11.73 31.83 -1.94
N TRP A 52 11.41 30.75 -2.65
CA TRP A 52 10.05 30.46 -3.08
C TRP A 52 9.10 30.29 -1.88
N PHE A 53 9.46 29.48 -0.89
CA PHE A 53 8.63 29.31 0.31
C PHE A 53 8.49 30.61 1.12
N ASP A 54 9.56 31.39 1.26
CA ASP A 54 9.54 32.69 1.94
C ASP A 54 8.56 33.68 1.26
N THR A 55 8.24 33.51 -0.04
CA THR A 55 7.24 34.36 -0.73
C THR A 55 5.79 33.92 -0.57
N LEU A 56 5.54 32.64 -0.26
CA LEU A 56 4.18 32.08 -0.19
C LEU A 56 3.61 32.07 1.22
N THR A 57 4.45 31.97 2.25
CA THR A 57 4.01 31.83 3.63
C THR A 57 5.07 32.29 4.63
N ASP A 58 4.64 32.88 5.74
CA ASP A 58 5.52 33.17 6.89
C ASP A 58 5.84 31.92 7.73
N ALA A 59 5.15 30.80 7.48
CA ALA A 59 5.37 29.55 8.22
C ALA A 59 6.72 28.91 7.82
N PRO A 60 7.44 28.25 8.77
CA PRO A 60 8.75 27.66 8.53
C PRO A 60 8.72 26.33 7.74
N VAL A 61 7.85 26.22 6.73
CA VAL A 61 7.57 25.00 5.95
C VAL A 61 8.84 24.43 5.32
N TRP A 62 9.63 25.29 4.65
CA TRP A 62 10.88 24.87 4.02
C TRP A 62 11.87 24.26 5.01
N SER A 63 12.06 24.89 6.18
CA SER A 63 12.99 24.39 7.19
C SER A 63 12.50 23.08 7.82
N THR A 64 11.19 22.93 8.02
CA THR A 64 10.58 21.70 8.54
C THR A 64 10.79 20.54 7.57
N ILE A 65 10.48 20.73 6.28
CA ILE A 65 10.68 19.71 5.24
C ILE A 65 12.16 19.37 5.09
N THR A 66 13.04 20.37 5.03
CA THR A 66 14.47 20.16 4.84
C THR A 66 15.09 19.43 6.03
N THR A 67 14.72 19.79 7.26
CA THR A 67 15.20 19.11 8.47
C THR A 67 14.74 17.65 8.51
N ALA A 68 13.48 17.38 8.15
CA ALA A 68 12.96 16.03 8.01
C ALA A 68 13.76 15.20 6.99
N LYS A 69 14.02 15.76 5.80
CA LYS A 69 14.83 15.10 4.76
C LYS A 69 16.25 14.81 5.25
N VAL A 70 16.89 15.74 5.94
CA VAL A 70 18.24 15.53 6.51
C VAL A 70 18.23 14.43 7.57
N GLN A 71 17.24 14.40 8.47
CA GLN A 71 17.09 13.34 9.48
C GLN A 71 16.95 11.96 8.83
N LEU A 72 16.11 11.84 7.80
CA LEU A 72 15.90 10.58 7.06
C LEU A 72 17.14 10.17 6.25
N ALA A 73 17.80 11.12 5.60
CA ALA A 73 19.04 10.89 4.87
C ALA A 73 20.13 10.33 5.80
N LEU A 74 20.29 10.93 6.98
CA LEU A 74 21.24 10.47 8.00
C LEU A 74 20.82 9.11 8.56
N GLY A 75 19.56 8.94 8.97
CA GLY A 75 19.07 7.68 9.53
C GLY A 75 19.21 6.51 8.56
N GLY A 76 18.53 6.58 7.41
CA GLY A 76 18.53 5.51 6.41
C GLY A 76 19.91 5.29 5.78
N GLY A 77 20.64 6.37 5.50
CA GLY A 77 21.99 6.30 4.92
C GLY A 77 23.01 5.68 5.87
N VAL A 78 23.10 6.17 7.11
CA VAL A 78 24.09 5.67 8.09
C VAL A 78 23.81 4.21 8.44
N VAL A 79 22.57 3.84 8.72
CA VAL A 79 22.23 2.44 9.03
C VAL A 79 22.57 1.51 7.86
N THR A 80 22.21 1.88 6.62
CA THR A 80 22.56 1.09 5.42
C THR A 80 24.07 0.96 5.25
N ALA A 81 24.80 2.07 5.40
CA ALA A 81 26.25 2.09 5.29
C ALA A 81 26.92 1.22 6.36
N LEU A 82 26.44 1.27 7.60
CA LEU A 82 26.96 0.46 8.70
C LEU A 82 26.70 -1.02 8.48
N VAL A 83 25.46 -1.41 8.14
CA VAL A 83 25.10 -2.82 7.93
C VAL A 83 25.87 -3.39 6.74
N LEU A 84 25.76 -2.80 5.55
CA LEU A 84 26.44 -3.32 4.35
C LEU A 84 27.96 -3.17 4.43
N GLY A 85 28.45 -2.06 4.99
CA GLY A 85 29.87 -1.83 5.22
C GLY A 85 30.47 -2.86 6.16
N PHE A 86 29.79 -3.17 7.27
CA PHE A 86 30.19 -4.25 8.17
C PHE A 86 30.13 -5.61 7.48
N THR A 87 29.08 -5.89 6.69
CA THR A 87 28.96 -7.12 5.91
C THR A 87 30.16 -7.32 4.99
N VAL A 88 30.51 -6.31 4.19
CA VAL A 88 31.66 -6.36 3.28
C VAL A 88 32.97 -6.46 4.06
N PHE A 89 33.13 -5.72 5.16
CA PHE A 89 34.30 -5.82 6.03
C PHE A 89 34.49 -7.23 6.59
N ALA A 90 33.43 -7.86 7.10
CA ALA A 90 33.47 -9.21 7.65
C ALA A 90 33.82 -10.27 6.59
N VAL A 91 33.27 -10.13 5.37
CA VAL A 91 33.61 -10.98 4.22
C VAL A 91 35.10 -10.83 3.87
N LEU A 92 35.59 -9.60 3.73
CA LEU A 92 36.98 -9.33 3.35
C LEU A 92 37.98 -9.78 4.42
N ARG A 93 37.63 -9.68 5.71
CA ARG A 93 38.47 -10.12 6.84
C ARG A 93 38.59 -11.64 6.92
N SER A 94 37.58 -12.38 6.46
CA SER A 94 37.54 -13.84 6.61
C SER A 94 38.61 -14.60 5.79
N GLY A 95 39.22 -13.93 4.80
CA GLY A 95 40.38 -14.44 4.04
C GLY A 95 40.05 -15.63 3.11
N PRO A 96 40.86 -15.88 2.06
CA PRO A 96 40.66 -17.03 1.19
C PRO A 96 41.09 -18.32 1.91
N VAL A 97 40.18 -19.27 2.10
CA VAL A 97 40.50 -20.59 2.66
C VAL A 97 41.00 -21.51 1.55
N THR A 98 42.27 -21.89 1.59
CA THR A 98 42.90 -22.76 0.59
C THR A 98 42.31 -24.18 0.60
N GLY A 99 41.94 -24.73 -0.57
CA GLY A 99 41.78 -26.18 -0.75
C GLY A 99 40.49 -26.72 -1.41
N SER A 100 39.53 -25.90 -1.88
CA SER A 100 38.30 -26.42 -2.52
C SER A 100 38.28 -26.36 -4.06
N VAL A 101 37.35 -27.10 -4.69
CA VAL A 101 37.08 -27.05 -6.15
C VAL A 101 36.56 -25.65 -6.55
N GLY A 102 35.69 -25.06 -5.72
CA GLY A 102 35.29 -23.65 -5.84
C GLY A 102 36.47 -22.69 -5.69
N ALA A 103 37.48 -23.04 -4.87
CA ALA A 103 38.69 -22.25 -4.74
C ALA A 103 39.48 -22.16 -6.05
N ALA A 104 39.35 -23.08 -7.03
CA ALA A 104 40.02 -22.92 -8.32
C ALA A 104 39.39 -21.80 -9.17
N LEU A 105 38.05 -21.78 -9.28
CA LEU A 105 37.30 -20.73 -9.98
C LEU A 105 37.46 -19.38 -9.27
N VAL A 106 37.38 -19.38 -7.95
CA VAL A 106 37.63 -18.23 -7.09
C VAL A 106 39.07 -17.74 -7.21
N ARG A 107 40.08 -18.62 -7.17
CA ARG A 107 41.49 -18.21 -7.37
C ARG A 107 41.68 -17.61 -8.74
N ARG A 108 40.99 -18.11 -9.78
CA ARG A 108 41.01 -17.53 -11.13
C ARG A 108 40.37 -16.14 -11.14
N TYR A 109 39.21 -15.97 -10.50
CA TYR A 109 38.54 -14.68 -10.35
C TYR A 109 39.38 -13.67 -9.54
N GLN A 110 39.89 -14.07 -8.37
CA GLN A 110 40.73 -13.25 -7.49
C GLN A 110 42.07 -12.88 -8.14
N ARG A 111 42.71 -13.79 -8.88
CA ARG A 111 43.94 -13.50 -9.65
C ARG A 111 43.67 -12.50 -10.78
N ARG A 112 42.52 -12.59 -11.45
CA ARG A 112 42.12 -11.66 -12.54
C ARG A 112 41.69 -10.28 -12.05
N MET A 113 41.00 -10.19 -10.93
CA MET A 113 40.53 -8.92 -10.35
C MET A 113 41.56 -8.23 -9.46
N GLY A 114 42.38 -8.98 -8.71
CA GLY A 114 43.34 -8.40 -7.77
C GLY A 114 42.69 -7.44 -6.75
N PRO A 115 43.34 -6.30 -6.42
CA PRO A 115 42.79 -5.30 -5.49
C PRO A 115 41.47 -4.64 -5.94
N ALA A 116 41.12 -4.75 -7.23
CA ALA A 116 39.92 -4.10 -7.78
C ALA A 116 38.62 -4.67 -7.21
N HIS A 117 38.61 -5.95 -6.81
CA HIS A 117 37.43 -6.58 -6.20
C HIS A 117 36.96 -5.85 -4.93
N ARG A 118 37.90 -5.45 -4.06
CA ARG A 118 37.60 -4.67 -2.85
C ARG A 118 36.95 -3.33 -3.20
N TRP A 119 37.45 -2.65 -4.23
CA TRP A 119 36.91 -1.38 -4.67
C TRP A 119 35.53 -1.52 -5.33
N ILE A 120 35.26 -2.62 -6.04
CA ILE A 120 33.92 -2.91 -6.58
C ILE A 120 32.91 -3.12 -5.46
N LEU A 121 33.25 -3.89 -4.42
CA LEU A 121 32.37 -4.09 -3.27
C LEU A 121 32.11 -2.77 -2.51
N ILE A 122 33.15 -1.96 -2.30
CA ILE A 122 33.00 -0.64 -1.69
C ILE A 122 32.12 0.26 -2.57
N ALA A 123 32.34 0.28 -3.87
CA ALA A 123 31.53 1.06 -4.81
C ALA A 123 30.06 0.60 -4.79
N LEU A 124 29.79 -0.71 -4.72
CA LEU A 124 28.45 -1.25 -4.57
C LEU A 124 27.78 -0.74 -3.29
N VAL A 125 28.47 -0.80 -2.15
CA VAL A 125 27.96 -0.27 -0.87
C VAL A 125 27.66 1.21 -0.99
N VAL A 126 28.58 2.01 -1.54
CA VAL A 126 28.38 3.45 -1.72
C VAL A 126 27.18 3.75 -2.61
N ILE A 127 27.02 3.04 -3.72
CA ILE A 127 25.89 3.22 -4.65
C ILE A 127 24.57 2.86 -3.97
N VAL A 128 24.50 1.70 -3.31
CA VAL A 128 23.28 1.25 -2.61
C VAL A 128 22.93 2.20 -1.47
N THR A 129 23.90 2.59 -0.64
CA THR A 129 23.70 3.59 0.42
C THR A 129 23.18 4.90 -0.16
N ALA A 130 23.79 5.43 -1.22
CA ALA A 130 23.34 6.67 -1.83
C ALA A 130 21.90 6.57 -2.37
N ARG A 131 21.53 5.44 -2.99
CA ARG A 131 20.15 5.22 -3.48
C ARG A 131 19.15 5.15 -2.33
N VAL A 132 19.48 4.47 -1.24
CA VAL A 132 18.64 4.42 -0.03
C VAL A 132 18.52 5.80 0.62
N THR A 133 19.63 6.55 0.73
CA THR A 133 19.62 7.91 1.29
C THR A 133 18.66 8.82 0.51
N ILE A 134 18.69 8.78 -0.82
CA ILE A 134 17.79 9.56 -1.67
C ILE A 134 16.34 9.10 -1.45
N ALA A 135 16.06 7.80 -1.52
CA ALA A 135 14.71 7.27 -1.32
C ALA A 135 14.15 7.58 0.08
N ALA A 136 15.00 7.57 1.12
CA ALA A 136 14.59 7.92 2.47
C ALA A 136 14.13 9.38 2.58
N MET A 137 14.75 10.31 1.83
CA MET A 137 14.34 11.72 1.82
C MET A 137 12.94 11.92 1.23
N ASP A 138 12.49 11.03 0.34
CA ASP A 138 11.16 11.13 -0.28
C ASP A 138 10.04 10.79 0.73
N SER A 139 10.35 10.03 1.79
CA SER A 139 9.43 9.68 2.88
C SER A 139 9.26 10.76 3.95
N TRP A 140 9.52 12.03 3.62
CA TRP A 140 9.46 13.14 4.58
C TRP A 140 8.04 13.38 5.13
N GLN A 141 6.98 13.16 4.34
CA GLN A 141 5.59 13.31 4.78
C GLN A 141 5.22 12.26 5.85
N PRO A 142 5.36 10.94 5.61
CA PRO A 142 5.16 9.93 6.63
C PRO A 142 6.00 10.16 7.90
N TRP A 143 7.25 10.63 7.74
CA TRP A 143 8.11 10.95 8.89
C TRP A 143 7.58 12.10 9.74
N LEU A 144 7.12 13.18 9.12
CA LEU A 144 6.53 14.31 9.84
C LEU A 144 5.23 13.91 10.53
N LEU A 145 4.39 13.11 9.89
CA LEU A 145 3.16 12.58 10.49
C LEU A 145 3.47 11.66 11.67
N PHE A 146 4.43 10.75 11.53
CA PHE A 146 4.90 9.86 12.60
C PHE A 146 5.44 10.64 13.82
N ARG A 147 6.22 11.69 13.58
CA ARG A 147 6.84 12.51 14.63
C ARG A 147 5.85 13.41 15.36
N ASN A 148 4.81 13.86 14.67
CA ASN A 148 3.83 14.83 15.18
C ASN A 148 2.41 14.23 15.25
N THR A 149 2.31 12.91 15.42
CA THR A 149 1.01 12.24 15.54
C THR A 149 0.28 12.75 16.77
N PRO A 150 -0.97 13.27 16.64
CA PRO A 150 -1.82 13.54 17.79
C PRO A 150 -2.37 12.22 18.34
N ASP A 151 -2.52 12.14 19.67
CA ASP A 151 -3.29 11.07 20.29
C ASP A 151 -4.78 11.41 20.12
N VAL A 152 -5.51 10.59 19.35
CA VAL A 152 -6.93 10.83 19.04
C VAL A 152 -7.82 10.42 20.21
N GLY A 153 -7.38 9.44 21.01
CA GLY A 153 -8.11 8.90 22.17
C GLY A 153 -9.18 7.87 21.79
N VAL A 154 -9.28 7.49 20.52
CA VAL A 154 -10.24 6.51 20.00
C VAL A 154 -9.46 5.25 19.61
N SER A 155 -9.81 4.12 20.19
CA SER A 155 -9.18 2.84 19.86
C SER A 155 -9.82 2.22 18.62
N VAL A 156 -9.00 1.67 17.72
CA VAL A 156 -9.51 0.88 16.59
C VAL A 156 -10.13 -0.43 17.13
N PRO A 157 -11.39 -0.76 16.78
CA PRO A 157 -12.03 -2.01 17.22
C PRO A 157 -11.24 -3.26 16.79
N GLU A 158 -11.24 -4.31 17.62
CA GLU A 158 -10.58 -5.63 17.42
C GLU A 158 -9.03 -5.62 17.35
N LEU A 159 -8.45 -4.60 16.71
CA LEU A 159 -7.01 -4.44 16.54
C LEU A 159 -6.39 -3.69 17.72
N GLY A 160 -7.14 -2.80 18.36
CA GLY A 160 -6.65 -1.98 19.47
C GLY A 160 -5.60 -0.96 19.03
N GLY A 161 -5.17 -0.10 19.95
CA GLY A 161 -4.27 1.01 19.65
C GLY A 161 -5.02 2.25 19.15
N ASP A 162 -4.39 3.41 19.26
CA ASP A 162 -5.00 4.68 18.94
C ASP A 162 -5.25 4.83 17.42
N LEU A 163 -6.35 5.49 17.05
CA LEU A 163 -6.69 5.77 15.66
C LEU A 163 -5.61 6.62 14.98
N GLY A 164 -5.03 7.59 15.70
CA GLY A 164 -3.91 8.39 15.23
C GLY A 164 -2.67 7.56 14.91
N ASP A 165 -2.41 6.49 15.66
CA ASP A 165 -1.31 5.57 15.36
C ASP A 165 -1.50 4.87 14.01
N HIS A 166 -2.72 4.47 13.69
CA HIS A 166 -3.04 3.78 12.43
C HIS A 166 -2.96 4.73 11.23
N LEU A 167 -3.44 5.97 11.38
CA LEU A 167 -3.45 6.96 10.31
C LEU A 167 -2.05 7.56 10.05
N PHE A 168 -1.31 7.86 11.12
CA PHE A 168 -0.12 8.71 11.04
C PHE A 168 1.20 7.99 11.34
N ARG A 169 1.23 7.03 12.26
CA ARG A 169 2.49 6.31 12.59
C ARG A 169 2.72 5.09 11.70
N LEU A 170 1.67 4.32 11.44
CA LEU A 170 1.73 3.06 10.74
C LEU A 170 2.33 3.15 9.32
N PRO A 171 2.05 4.17 8.49
CA PRO A 171 2.66 4.29 7.17
C PRO A 171 4.19 4.38 7.24
N PHE A 172 4.72 5.17 8.18
CA PHE A 172 6.16 5.30 8.36
C PHE A 172 6.80 4.03 8.92
N LEU A 173 6.16 3.39 9.91
CA LEU A 173 6.62 2.12 10.47
C LEU A 173 6.68 1.02 9.40
N SER A 174 5.69 0.98 8.50
CA SER A 174 5.67 0.05 7.36
C SER A 174 6.86 0.26 6.44
N ILE A 175 7.14 1.51 6.04
CA ILE A 175 8.30 1.87 5.20
C ILE A 175 9.61 1.44 5.87
N VAL A 176 9.79 1.73 7.17
CA VAL A 176 11.01 1.38 7.91
C VAL A 176 11.17 -0.14 8.02
N SER A 177 10.08 -0.85 8.30
CA SER A 177 10.06 -2.31 8.45
C SER A 177 10.43 -3.00 7.13
N ASP A 178 9.83 -2.58 6.01
CA ASP A 178 10.13 -3.09 4.67
C ASP A 178 11.58 -2.80 4.25
N TRP A 179 12.06 -1.59 4.50
CA TRP A 179 13.44 -1.20 4.21
C TRP A 179 14.44 -2.01 5.03
N LEU A 180 14.26 -2.15 6.34
CA LEU A 180 15.18 -2.91 7.21
C LEU A 180 15.19 -4.40 6.84
N ARG A 181 14.03 -5.01 6.56
CA ARG A 181 13.96 -6.41 6.09
C ARG A 181 14.72 -6.58 4.78
N SER A 182 14.46 -5.70 3.81
CA SER A 182 15.13 -5.73 2.50
C SER A 182 16.64 -5.55 2.64
N LEU A 183 17.08 -4.64 3.51
CA LEU A 183 18.49 -4.41 3.83
C LEU A 183 19.15 -5.66 4.41
N LEU A 184 18.50 -6.34 5.36
CA LEU A 184 19.01 -7.56 5.97
C LEU A 184 19.07 -8.72 4.97
N ILE A 185 18.08 -8.86 4.09
CA ILE A 185 18.10 -9.86 3.00
C ILE A 185 19.27 -9.58 2.05
N VAL A 186 19.44 -8.33 1.59
CA VAL A 186 20.55 -7.95 0.71
C VAL A 186 21.90 -8.19 1.41
N ALA A 187 22.04 -7.79 2.67
CA ALA A 187 23.24 -8.04 3.47
C ALA A 187 23.52 -9.55 3.61
N PHE A 188 22.49 -10.36 3.86
CA PHE A 188 22.61 -11.81 3.94
C PHE A 188 23.07 -12.42 2.61
N VAL A 189 22.48 -12.01 1.49
CA VAL A 189 22.87 -12.49 0.14
C VAL A 189 24.31 -12.08 -0.18
N VAL A 190 24.69 -10.83 0.07
CA VAL A 190 26.07 -10.34 -0.13
C VAL A 190 27.04 -11.11 0.76
N ALA A 191 26.70 -11.36 2.03
CA ALA A 191 27.50 -12.17 2.94
C ALA A 191 27.64 -13.61 2.46
N ALA A 192 26.55 -14.23 2.00
CA ALA A 192 26.53 -15.62 1.58
C ALA A 192 27.37 -15.83 0.32
N ILE A 193 27.19 -14.97 -0.69
CA ILE A 193 27.99 -14.96 -1.91
C ILE A 193 29.46 -14.66 -1.56
N GLY A 194 29.72 -13.64 -0.73
CA GLY A 194 31.07 -13.26 -0.32
C GLY A 194 31.82 -14.39 0.38
N HIS A 195 31.16 -15.09 1.31
CA HIS A 195 31.74 -16.22 2.04
C HIS A 195 31.84 -17.49 1.20
N ALA A 196 30.93 -17.71 0.25
CA ALA A 196 31.05 -18.79 -0.73
C ALA A 196 32.25 -18.54 -1.65
N LEU A 197 32.41 -17.31 -2.13
CA LEU A 197 33.54 -16.89 -2.95
C LEU A 197 34.86 -16.86 -2.16
N SER A 198 34.88 -16.68 -0.84
CA SER A 198 36.12 -16.81 -0.05
C SER A 198 36.48 -18.28 0.26
N GLY A 199 35.55 -19.21 0.00
CA GLY A 199 35.68 -20.63 0.36
C GLY A 199 35.41 -20.91 1.84
N ALA A 200 34.94 -19.90 2.60
CA ALA A 200 34.57 -20.00 4.00
C ALA A 200 33.19 -20.64 4.19
N LEU A 201 32.27 -20.47 3.23
CA LEU A 201 31.00 -21.19 3.17
C LEU A 201 31.13 -22.36 2.18
N ARG A 202 30.85 -23.59 2.63
CA ARG A 202 30.97 -24.82 1.84
C ARG A 202 29.68 -25.62 1.91
N VAL A 203 29.33 -26.27 0.81
CA VAL A 203 28.20 -27.20 0.78
C VAL A 203 28.62 -28.50 1.50
N PRO A 204 27.80 -29.07 2.40
CA PRO A 204 28.17 -30.23 3.23
C PRO A 204 28.55 -31.51 2.45
N ILE A 205 28.26 -31.56 1.15
CA ILE A 205 28.46 -32.74 0.28
C ILE A 205 29.93 -33.20 0.24
N SER A 206 30.90 -32.33 0.53
CA SER A 206 32.33 -32.60 0.35
C SER A 206 33.08 -33.02 1.63
N GLY A 207 32.42 -33.36 2.74
CA GLY A 207 33.07 -33.76 4.01
C GLY A 207 33.88 -32.65 4.70
N HIS A 208 33.85 -31.43 4.17
CA HIS A 208 34.53 -30.26 4.72
C HIS A 208 33.51 -29.31 5.34
N HIS A 209 33.75 -28.88 6.57
CA HIS A 209 32.87 -27.95 7.28
C HIS A 209 33.11 -26.49 6.85
N SER A 210 32.04 -25.69 6.84
CA SER A 210 32.11 -24.24 6.70
C SER A 210 32.83 -23.61 7.89
N ALA A 211 33.50 -22.49 7.67
CA ALA A 211 34.15 -21.72 8.72
C ALA A 211 33.12 -21.22 9.73
N ARG A 212 33.39 -21.44 11.04
CA ARG A 212 32.51 -20.99 12.13
C ARG A 212 32.18 -19.49 12.05
N GLY A 213 33.16 -18.65 11.70
CA GLY A 213 32.96 -17.20 11.56
C GLY A 213 32.00 -16.80 10.43
N ALA A 214 32.06 -17.49 9.29
CA ALA A 214 31.15 -17.24 8.17
C ALA A 214 29.71 -17.64 8.50
N LEU A 215 29.55 -18.81 9.13
CA LEU A 215 28.23 -19.26 9.60
C LEU A 215 27.68 -18.37 10.71
N ALA A 216 28.52 -17.91 11.64
CA ALA A 216 28.11 -16.98 12.69
C ALA A 216 27.62 -15.65 12.10
N HIS A 217 28.34 -15.08 11.13
CA HIS A 217 27.91 -13.85 10.44
C HIS A 217 26.54 -14.00 9.77
N LEU A 218 26.33 -15.10 9.01
CA LEU A 218 25.05 -15.38 8.37
C LEU A 218 23.93 -15.62 9.38
N ALA A 219 24.21 -16.35 10.45
CA ALA A 219 23.24 -16.60 11.52
C ALA A 219 22.88 -15.33 12.29
N THR A 220 23.82 -14.39 12.49
CA THR A 220 23.52 -13.08 13.10
C THR A 220 22.62 -12.24 12.20
N LEU A 221 22.88 -12.19 10.88
CA LEU A 221 22.01 -11.49 9.94
C LEU A 221 20.62 -12.13 9.87
N GLY A 222 20.54 -13.47 9.84
CA GLY A 222 19.29 -14.20 9.88
C GLY A 222 18.53 -13.99 11.19
N ALA A 223 19.21 -14.00 12.33
CA ALA A 223 18.58 -13.75 13.63
C ALA A 223 18.03 -12.31 13.73
N ALA A 224 18.77 -11.31 13.24
CA ALA A 224 18.29 -9.95 13.14
C ALA A 224 17.06 -9.83 12.23
N TYR A 225 17.03 -10.56 11.12
CA TYR A 225 15.89 -10.62 10.22
C TYR A 225 14.65 -11.20 10.92
N PHE A 226 14.77 -12.37 11.56
CA PHE A 226 13.64 -12.98 12.26
C PHE A 226 13.18 -12.20 13.48
N ALA A 227 14.09 -11.52 14.19
CA ALA A 227 13.70 -10.57 15.24
C ALA A 227 12.86 -9.42 14.67
N LEU A 228 13.23 -8.90 13.50
CA LEU A 228 12.47 -7.86 12.81
C LEU A 228 11.12 -8.37 12.30
N VAL A 229 11.05 -9.60 11.77
CA VAL A 229 9.77 -10.25 11.40
C VAL A 229 8.83 -10.35 12.59
N ALA A 230 9.35 -10.68 13.79
CA ALA A 230 8.54 -10.72 14.99
C ALA A 230 7.95 -9.35 15.37
N LEU A 231 8.78 -8.30 15.29
CA LEU A 231 8.33 -6.93 15.55
C LEU A 231 7.31 -6.46 14.51
N ASP A 232 7.56 -6.75 13.24
CA ASP A 232 6.65 -6.41 12.15
C ASP A 232 5.28 -7.06 12.31
N ALA A 233 5.24 -8.36 12.59
CA ALA A 233 3.99 -9.10 12.74
C ALA A 233 3.06 -8.46 13.79
N VAL A 234 3.62 -7.94 14.87
CA VAL A 234 2.87 -7.33 15.98
C VAL A 234 2.55 -5.85 15.76
N TYR A 235 3.54 -5.06 15.34
CA TYR A 235 3.45 -3.59 15.33
C TYR A 235 3.13 -2.99 13.95
N VAL A 236 3.21 -3.78 12.88
CA VAL A 236 2.99 -3.30 11.50
C VAL A 236 1.92 -4.14 10.82
N ALA A 237 2.17 -5.44 10.62
CA ALA A 237 1.28 -6.30 9.85
C ALA A 237 -0.11 -6.42 10.49
N ARG A 238 -0.20 -6.58 11.81
CA ARG A 238 -1.50 -6.66 12.49
C ARG A 238 -2.30 -5.36 12.45
N PRO A 239 -1.74 -4.19 12.85
CA PRO A 239 -2.44 -2.90 12.68
C PRO A 239 -2.80 -2.57 11.22
N SER A 240 -1.99 -3.01 10.25
CA SER A 240 -2.28 -2.79 8.82
C SER A 240 -3.55 -3.48 8.32
N LEU A 241 -4.10 -4.45 9.08
CA LEU A 241 -5.38 -5.07 8.75
C LEU A 241 -6.53 -4.04 8.74
N ALA A 242 -6.44 -2.94 9.50
CA ALA A 242 -7.44 -1.87 9.51
C ALA A 242 -7.57 -1.13 8.17
N THR A 243 -6.53 -1.13 7.34
CA THR A 243 -6.47 -0.35 6.09
C THR A 243 -6.31 -1.24 4.86
N ARG A 244 -6.34 -2.56 5.04
CA ARG A 244 -6.15 -3.52 3.97
C ARG A 244 -7.46 -3.71 3.21
N GLY A 245 -7.40 -3.66 1.88
CA GLY A 245 -8.56 -3.93 1.02
C GLY A 245 -8.93 -5.41 1.06
N GLY A 246 -10.11 -5.72 1.61
CA GLY A 246 -10.76 -7.03 1.49
C GLY A 246 -11.49 -7.20 0.16
N SER A 247 -12.19 -8.32 -0.01
CA SER A 247 -12.93 -8.59 -1.26
C SER A 247 -14.28 -7.89 -1.37
N SER A 248 -14.88 -7.49 -0.24
CA SER A 248 -16.17 -6.79 -0.17
C SER A 248 -16.01 -5.33 0.29
N PHE A 249 -15.22 -5.09 1.34
CA PHE A 249 -14.99 -3.76 1.91
C PHE A 249 -13.51 -3.53 2.30
N VAL A 250 -13.15 -2.28 2.60
CA VAL A 250 -11.81 -1.90 3.10
C VAL A 250 -11.79 -1.99 4.63
N GLY A 251 -10.85 -2.76 5.17
CA GLY A 251 -10.68 -2.92 6.62
C GLY A 251 -10.62 -4.38 7.05
N ALA A 252 -10.57 -4.59 8.37
CA ALA A 252 -10.44 -5.92 8.94
C ALA A 252 -11.82 -6.61 9.02
N GLY A 253 -11.99 -7.70 8.25
CA GLY A 253 -13.17 -8.55 8.30
C GLY A 253 -13.03 -9.75 9.23
N TYR A 254 -13.98 -10.69 9.12
CA TYR A 254 -14.03 -11.88 9.96
C TYR A 254 -12.73 -12.69 9.91
N THR A 255 -12.22 -12.95 8.69
CA THR A 255 -10.99 -13.72 8.47
C THR A 255 -9.78 -12.98 9.03
N GLU A 256 -9.68 -11.68 8.80
CA GLU A 256 -8.58 -10.85 9.29
C GLU A 256 -8.51 -10.87 10.82
N VAL A 257 -9.65 -10.66 11.50
CA VAL A 257 -9.72 -10.57 12.96
C VAL A 257 -9.55 -11.94 13.63
N ASN A 258 -10.24 -12.98 13.15
CA ASN A 258 -10.29 -14.27 13.85
C ASN A 258 -9.19 -15.25 13.41
N VAL A 259 -8.56 -15.03 12.25
CA VAL A 259 -7.59 -15.97 11.68
C VAL A 259 -6.23 -15.31 11.53
N ILE A 260 -6.16 -14.20 10.78
CA ILE A 260 -4.88 -13.58 10.42
C ILE A 260 -4.24 -12.92 11.64
N ALA A 261 -4.98 -12.11 12.41
CA ALA A 261 -4.43 -11.42 13.58
C ALA A 261 -3.88 -12.41 14.64
N PRO A 262 -4.56 -13.51 15.03
CA PRO A 262 -3.99 -14.53 15.90
C PRO A 262 -2.79 -15.25 15.28
N ALA A 263 -2.85 -15.56 13.99
CA ALA A 263 -1.74 -16.20 13.27
C ALA A 263 -0.48 -15.33 13.28
N LEU A 264 -0.61 -14.00 13.17
CA LEU A 264 0.51 -13.07 13.24
C LEU A 264 1.21 -13.11 14.61
N TYR A 265 0.49 -13.25 15.72
CA TYR A 265 1.12 -13.46 17.03
C TYR A 265 1.89 -14.78 17.12
N LEU A 266 1.36 -15.86 16.54
CA LEU A 266 2.05 -17.14 16.46
C LEU A 266 3.32 -17.04 15.60
N VAL A 267 3.22 -16.42 14.43
CA VAL A 267 4.38 -16.15 13.55
C VAL A 267 5.42 -15.30 14.29
N ALA A 268 5.00 -14.29 15.05
CA ALA A 268 5.91 -13.47 15.85
C ALA A 268 6.66 -14.32 16.90
N ALA A 269 5.93 -15.12 17.69
CA ALA A 269 6.52 -15.99 18.70
C ALA A 269 7.50 -17.01 18.09
N LEU A 270 7.12 -17.65 16.99
CA LEU A 270 7.98 -18.61 16.28
C LEU A 270 9.22 -17.91 15.69
N SER A 271 9.08 -16.69 15.17
CA SER A 271 10.20 -15.91 14.65
C SER A 271 11.24 -15.60 15.74
N VAL A 272 10.79 -15.28 16.96
CA VAL A 272 11.69 -15.11 18.12
C VAL A 272 12.45 -16.41 18.43
N ILE A 273 11.77 -17.57 18.37
CA ILE A 273 12.41 -18.88 18.57
C ILE A 273 13.47 -19.15 17.48
N VAL A 274 13.17 -18.85 16.21
CA VAL A 274 14.13 -18.99 15.10
C VAL A 274 15.34 -18.06 15.32
N ALA A 275 15.12 -16.80 15.69
CA ALA A 275 16.20 -15.87 15.97
C ALA A 275 17.11 -16.37 17.10
N PHE A 276 16.54 -16.84 18.21
CA PHE A 276 17.30 -17.38 19.34
C PHE A 276 18.09 -18.63 18.96
N THR A 277 17.45 -19.57 18.25
CA THR A 277 18.09 -20.82 17.82
C THR A 277 19.23 -20.56 16.84
N LEU A 278 19.11 -19.60 15.92
CA LEU A 278 20.20 -19.17 15.02
C LEU A 278 21.41 -18.65 15.80
N VAL A 279 21.19 -17.77 16.79
CA VAL A 279 22.28 -17.27 17.66
C VAL A 279 22.91 -18.41 18.46
N ASN A 280 22.11 -19.33 18.99
CA ASN A 280 22.60 -20.50 19.71
C ASN A 280 23.40 -21.45 18.78
N GLY A 281 22.94 -21.66 17.55
CA GLY A 281 23.63 -22.44 16.52
C GLY A 281 24.98 -21.84 16.15
N ALA A 282 25.05 -20.51 16.03
CA ALA A 282 26.30 -19.78 15.80
C ALA A 282 27.32 -19.98 16.92
N ARG A 283 26.88 -19.99 18.19
CA ARG A 283 27.75 -20.17 19.37
C ARG A 283 28.21 -21.62 19.55
N THR A 284 27.29 -22.58 19.43
CA THR A 284 27.55 -23.99 19.73
C THR A 284 28.08 -24.79 18.52
N GLY A 285 27.83 -24.32 17.30
CA GLY A 285 28.08 -25.04 16.05
C GLY A 285 27.06 -26.16 15.75
N ARG A 286 25.97 -26.26 16.53
CA ARG A 286 24.92 -27.27 16.35
C ARG A 286 23.77 -26.70 15.50
N TRP A 287 23.71 -27.07 14.22
CA TRP A 287 22.77 -26.48 13.25
C TRP A 287 21.43 -27.20 13.12
N LYS A 288 21.27 -28.39 13.73
CA LYS A 288 20.03 -29.17 13.65
C LYS A 288 18.83 -28.43 14.26
N LEU A 289 19.00 -27.77 15.40
CA LEU A 289 17.94 -27.00 16.07
C LEU A 289 17.51 -25.77 15.26
N PRO A 290 18.42 -24.87 14.81
CA PRO A 290 18.02 -23.77 13.93
C PRO A 290 17.34 -24.24 12.65
N ALA A 291 17.82 -25.32 12.02
CA ALA A 291 17.20 -25.87 10.82
C ALA A 291 15.78 -26.37 11.09
N ALA A 292 15.56 -27.11 12.18
CA ALA A 292 14.23 -27.58 12.57
C ALA A 292 13.27 -26.42 12.91
N ALA A 293 13.75 -25.42 13.65
CA ALA A 293 12.95 -24.24 14.00
C ALA A 293 12.56 -23.43 12.75
N LEU A 294 13.50 -23.21 11.83
CA LEU A 294 13.25 -22.52 10.57
C LEU A 294 12.24 -23.28 9.70
N THR A 295 12.42 -24.60 9.55
CA THR A 295 11.47 -25.44 8.80
C THR A 295 10.09 -25.40 9.42
N GLY A 296 9.98 -25.52 10.74
CA GLY A 296 8.71 -25.42 11.46
C GLY A 296 8.05 -24.06 11.28
N TRP A 297 8.83 -22.98 11.34
CA TRP A 297 8.35 -21.62 11.10
C TRP A 297 7.77 -21.47 9.68
N VAL A 298 8.50 -21.89 8.63
CA VAL A 298 8.02 -21.82 7.24
C VAL A 298 6.74 -22.62 7.04
N ILE A 299 6.67 -23.85 7.59
CA ILE A 299 5.48 -24.70 7.46
C ILE A 299 4.29 -24.05 8.15
N LEU A 300 4.46 -23.57 9.38
CA LEU A 300 3.36 -22.97 10.15
C LEU A 300 2.89 -21.65 9.55
N GLU A 301 3.81 -20.79 9.09
CA GLU A 301 3.45 -19.56 8.38
C GLU A 301 2.62 -19.86 7.13
N LEU A 302 3.04 -20.81 6.31
CA LEU A 302 2.32 -21.22 5.11
C LEU A 302 0.94 -21.80 5.45
N LEU A 303 0.86 -22.68 6.45
CA LEU A 303 -0.41 -23.27 6.87
C LEU A 303 -1.38 -22.23 7.43
N LEU A 304 -0.92 -21.33 8.29
CA LEU A 304 -1.78 -20.36 8.97
C LEU A 304 -2.20 -19.21 8.05
N LEU A 305 -1.28 -18.60 7.32
CA LEU A 305 -1.54 -17.38 6.56
C LEU A 305 -1.91 -17.65 5.09
N VAL A 306 -1.27 -18.64 4.45
CA VAL A 306 -1.46 -18.91 3.01
C VAL A 306 -2.57 -19.92 2.76
N VAL A 307 -2.77 -20.89 3.65
CA VAL A 307 -3.75 -21.96 3.47
C VAL A 307 -5.02 -21.73 4.29
N ALA A 308 -4.92 -21.52 5.61
CA ALA A 308 -6.11 -21.47 6.47
C ALA A 308 -7.00 -20.25 6.19
N ALA A 309 -6.43 -19.05 6.03
CA ALA A 309 -7.21 -17.84 5.78
C ALA A 309 -8.06 -17.94 4.48
N PRO A 310 -7.51 -18.29 3.30
CA PRO A 310 -8.33 -18.45 2.10
C PRO A 310 -9.38 -19.55 2.18
N LEU A 311 -9.13 -20.62 2.95
CA LEU A 311 -10.10 -21.69 3.16
C LEU A 311 -11.28 -21.22 4.04
N ILE A 312 -10.99 -20.54 5.15
CA ILE A 312 -12.03 -19.98 6.03
C ILE A 312 -12.84 -18.93 5.28
N GLU A 313 -12.17 -18.07 4.53
CA GLU A 313 -12.84 -17.09 3.68
C GLU A 313 -13.80 -17.76 2.68
N ARG A 314 -13.33 -18.78 1.96
CA ARG A 314 -14.13 -19.46 0.93
C ARG A 314 -15.27 -20.30 1.47
N PHE A 315 -15.05 -21.00 2.58
CA PHE A 315 -15.98 -22.03 3.07
C PHE A 315 -16.81 -21.61 4.27
N VAL A 316 -16.41 -20.55 4.99
CA VAL A 316 -17.12 -20.06 6.18
C VAL A 316 -17.68 -18.66 5.94
N VAL A 317 -16.88 -17.74 5.40
CA VAL A 317 -17.30 -16.34 5.23
C VAL A 317 -18.21 -16.17 4.02
N LYS A 318 -17.74 -16.51 2.82
CA LYS A 318 -18.51 -16.29 1.57
C LYS A 318 -19.91 -16.92 1.56
N PRO A 319 -20.14 -18.13 2.10
CA PRO A 319 -21.48 -18.71 2.13
C PRO A 319 -22.45 -17.98 3.07
N ALA A 320 -21.95 -17.30 4.11
CA ALA A 320 -22.73 -16.64 5.15
C ALA A 320 -22.21 -15.20 5.37
N GLU A 321 -21.97 -14.48 4.27
CA GLU A 321 -21.21 -13.23 4.28
C GLU A 321 -21.84 -12.16 5.17
N GLY A 322 -23.14 -11.90 5.03
CA GLY A 322 -23.86 -10.95 5.90
C GLY A 322 -23.69 -11.28 7.39
N ASP A 323 -24.05 -12.49 7.81
CA ASP A 323 -24.00 -12.88 9.23
C ASP A 323 -22.58 -12.83 9.81
N ARG A 324 -21.55 -13.10 8.99
CA ARG A 324 -20.15 -13.14 9.42
C ARG A 324 -19.44 -11.80 9.32
N GLN A 325 -19.81 -10.94 8.37
CA GLN A 325 -19.12 -9.66 8.11
C GLN A 325 -19.83 -8.45 8.72
N ILE A 326 -21.16 -8.45 8.90
CA ILE A 326 -21.92 -7.28 9.40
C ILE A 326 -21.31 -6.64 10.66
N PRO A 327 -20.93 -7.39 11.72
CA PRO A 327 -20.32 -6.78 12.90
C PRO A 327 -19.01 -6.05 12.58
N TYR A 328 -18.19 -6.61 11.70
CA TYR A 328 -16.93 -6.01 11.28
C TYR A 328 -17.15 -4.80 10.39
N VAL A 329 -18.14 -4.84 9.49
CA VAL A 329 -18.51 -3.67 8.68
C VAL A 329 -18.95 -2.52 9.58
N ALA A 330 -19.80 -2.78 10.59
CA ALA A 330 -20.22 -1.78 11.56
C ALA A 330 -19.02 -1.18 12.32
N HIS A 331 -18.09 -2.02 12.79
CA HIS A 331 -16.88 -1.53 13.46
C HIS A 331 -15.98 -0.68 12.54
N ASN A 332 -15.85 -1.04 11.26
CA ASN A 332 -15.09 -0.24 10.30
C ASN A 332 -15.80 1.08 9.97
N LEU A 333 -17.14 1.09 9.92
CA LEU A 333 -17.93 2.30 9.78
C LEU A 333 -17.71 3.24 10.98
N ASP A 334 -17.78 2.73 12.20
CA ASP A 334 -17.54 3.52 13.42
C ASP A 334 -16.13 4.12 13.42
N ALA A 335 -15.12 3.31 13.09
CA ALA A 335 -13.73 3.76 13.02
C ALA A 335 -13.50 4.79 11.90
N THR A 336 -14.15 4.63 10.74
CA THR A 336 -13.99 5.54 9.60
C THR A 336 -14.71 6.85 9.85
N THR A 337 -15.92 6.81 10.39
CA THR A 337 -16.68 8.01 10.81
C THR A 337 -15.87 8.82 11.82
N ALA A 338 -15.29 8.17 12.83
CA ALA A 338 -14.41 8.83 13.80
C ALA A 338 -13.11 9.36 13.18
N ALA A 339 -12.51 8.64 12.23
CA ALA A 339 -11.27 9.04 11.57
C ALA A 339 -11.40 10.31 10.73
N TYR A 340 -12.54 10.45 10.06
CA TYR A 340 -12.85 11.61 9.22
C TYR A 340 -13.69 12.68 9.94
N HIS A 341 -14.04 12.46 11.22
CA HIS A 341 -14.89 13.33 12.01
C HIS A 341 -16.23 13.63 11.33
N LEU A 342 -16.87 12.57 10.81
CA LEU A 342 -18.14 12.64 10.09
C LEU A 342 -19.37 12.57 11.02
N ASP A 343 -19.14 12.38 12.31
CA ASP A 343 -20.14 12.38 13.37
C ASP A 343 -20.60 13.79 13.78
N ASP A 344 -19.83 14.83 13.44
CA ASP A 344 -20.12 16.22 13.78
C ASP A 344 -19.91 17.15 12.55
N VAL A 345 -20.87 17.10 11.62
CA VAL A 345 -20.86 17.89 10.38
C VAL A 345 -22.01 18.89 10.36
N ASP A 346 -21.67 20.18 10.43
CA ASP A 346 -22.63 21.27 10.24
C ASP A 346 -22.94 21.48 8.74
N MET A 347 -24.17 21.19 8.35
CA MET A 347 -24.67 21.48 7.00
C MET A 347 -25.36 22.85 6.97
N SER A 348 -24.90 23.73 6.07
CA SER A 348 -25.57 25.01 5.80
C SER A 348 -25.92 25.13 4.31
N ALA A 349 -27.18 25.45 4.04
CA ALA A 349 -27.63 25.73 2.69
C ALA A 349 -27.23 27.17 2.31
N GLN A 350 -26.27 27.34 1.41
CA GLN A 350 -26.05 28.63 0.77
C GLN A 350 -27.03 28.80 -0.39
N GLN A 351 -27.97 29.73 -0.26
CA GLN A 351 -28.69 30.25 -1.41
C GLN A 351 -27.75 31.16 -2.19
N LEU A 352 -27.38 30.72 -3.39
CA LEU A 352 -26.70 31.57 -4.37
C LEU A 352 -27.78 32.46 -5.00
N ASP A 353 -27.64 33.77 -4.83
CA ASP A 353 -28.43 34.77 -5.55
C ASP A 353 -27.96 34.79 -7.01
N ASP A 354 -28.84 34.43 -7.93
CA ASP A 354 -28.56 34.40 -9.37
C ASP A 354 -28.68 35.79 -10.02
N GLY A 355 -29.10 36.81 -9.26
CA GLY A 355 -29.23 38.19 -9.71
C GLY A 355 -30.34 38.39 -10.75
N LEU A 356 -31.26 37.44 -10.92
CA LEU A 356 -32.35 37.52 -11.88
C LEU A 356 -33.59 38.16 -11.24
N SER A 357 -34.12 39.23 -11.85
CA SER A 357 -35.40 39.81 -11.41
C SER A 357 -36.56 38.94 -11.91
N ALA A 358 -37.39 38.44 -11.00
CA ALA A 358 -38.58 37.62 -11.27
C ALA A 358 -39.73 38.44 -11.94
N SER A 359 -39.51 38.98 -13.14
CA SER A 359 -40.43 39.90 -13.82
C SER A 359 -40.83 39.49 -15.24
N THR A 360 -40.75 38.20 -15.58
CA THR A 360 -41.25 37.73 -16.90
C THR A 360 -42.61 37.05 -16.72
N ASP A 361 -43.60 37.43 -17.53
CA ASP A 361 -44.92 36.79 -17.65
C ASP A 361 -44.79 35.25 -17.80
N LEU A 362 -44.93 34.53 -16.69
CA LEU A 362 -44.78 33.08 -16.63
C LEU A 362 -45.95 32.34 -17.30
N ASP A 363 -47.10 32.99 -17.47
CA ASP A 363 -48.31 32.43 -18.09
C ASP A 363 -48.07 31.96 -19.54
N SER A 364 -47.02 32.45 -20.22
CA SER A 364 -46.66 32.06 -21.59
C SER A 364 -45.74 30.84 -21.69
N VAL A 365 -45.17 30.39 -20.57
CA VAL A 365 -44.18 29.29 -20.50
C VAL A 365 -44.70 28.10 -19.67
N GLU A 366 -45.91 28.21 -19.13
CA GLU A 366 -46.55 27.16 -18.33
C GLU A 366 -46.77 25.88 -19.16
N GLY A 367 -46.27 24.74 -18.66
CA GLY A 367 -46.36 23.44 -19.33
C GLY A 367 -45.39 23.23 -20.50
N VAL A 368 -44.37 24.10 -20.66
CA VAL A 368 -43.22 23.86 -21.52
C VAL A 368 -42.16 23.06 -20.76
N PRO A 369 -41.70 21.90 -21.28
CA PRO A 369 -40.59 21.16 -20.67
C PRO A 369 -39.31 22.01 -20.64
N LEU A 370 -38.78 22.24 -19.45
CA LEU A 370 -37.53 22.93 -19.17
C LEU A 370 -36.30 22.03 -19.36
N PHE A 371 -36.50 20.72 -19.34
CA PHE A 371 -35.44 19.72 -19.43
C PHE A 371 -35.58 18.83 -20.67
N THR A 372 -34.44 18.38 -21.21
CA THR A 372 -34.39 17.34 -22.24
C THR A 372 -33.99 15.98 -21.64
N ARG A 373 -34.35 14.88 -22.31
CA ARG A 373 -34.06 13.50 -21.88
C ARG A 373 -32.57 13.30 -21.55
N ASP A 374 -31.68 13.75 -22.43
CA ASP A 374 -30.22 13.63 -22.29
C ASP A 374 -29.65 14.45 -21.13
N GLN A 375 -30.33 15.53 -20.73
CA GLN A 375 -29.92 16.36 -19.60
C GLN A 375 -30.33 15.78 -18.25
N LEU A 376 -31.33 14.89 -18.18
CA LEU A 376 -31.90 14.43 -16.90
C LEU A 376 -31.34 13.09 -16.40
N VAL A 377 -30.92 12.18 -17.28
CA VAL A 377 -30.51 10.83 -16.85
C VAL A 377 -29.41 10.88 -15.77
N SER A 378 -28.35 11.66 -16.00
CA SER A 378 -27.24 11.75 -15.02
C SER A 378 -27.61 12.51 -13.75
N PRO A 379 -28.26 13.70 -13.80
CA PRO A 379 -28.70 14.39 -12.58
C PRO A 379 -29.69 13.58 -11.74
N LEU A 380 -30.65 12.88 -12.36
CA LEU A 380 -31.61 12.06 -11.61
C LEU A 380 -30.92 10.93 -10.86
N GLN A 381 -29.93 10.27 -11.48
CA GLN A 381 -29.15 9.24 -10.80
C GLN A 381 -28.45 9.77 -9.54
N VAL A 382 -27.86 10.96 -9.63
CA VAL A 382 -27.13 11.58 -8.51
C VAL A 382 -28.09 12.06 -7.42
N LEU A 383 -29.19 12.72 -7.81
CA LEU A 383 -30.15 13.31 -6.88
C LEU A 383 -30.98 12.26 -6.13
N GLN A 384 -31.24 11.10 -6.73
CA GLN A 384 -31.94 10.00 -6.07
C GLN A 384 -31.03 9.20 -5.12
N GLY A 385 -29.70 9.29 -5.29
CA GLY A 385 -28.74 8.70 -4.35
C GLY A 385 -28.86 7.19 -4.16
N THR A 386 -29.54 6.48 -5.08
CA THR A 386 -29.80 5.05 -4.92
C THR A 386 -28.54 4.23 -5.22
N THR A 387 -28.24 3.29 -4.33
CA THR A 387 -27.22 2.27 -4.57
C THR A 387 -27.87 1.07 -5.26
N ALA A 388 -27.11 0.28 -6.01
CA ALA A 388 -27.56 -0.91 -6.74
C ALA A 388 -28.57 -0.72 -7.89
N THR A 389 -29.13 0.48 -8.11
CA THR A 389 -30.02 0.78 -9.23
C THR A 389 -29.48 1.89 -10.14
N ARG A 390 -29.87 1.83 -11.40
CA ARG A 390 -29.48 2.77 -12.45
C ARG A 390 -30.67 3.22 -13.29
N ILE A 391 -30.80 4.53 -13.44
CA ILE A 391 -31.67 5.15 -14.43
C ILE A 391 -30.88 5.23 -15.73
N SER A 392 -31.27 4.44 -16.72
CA SER A 392 -30.57 4.36 -18.01
C SER A 392 -31.22 5.25 -19.08
N ASP A 393 -32.51 5.53 -18.90
CA ASP A 393 -33.33 6.31 -19.81
C ASP A 393 -34.48 6.99 -19.05
N VAL A 394 -35.01 8.07 -19.63
CA VAL A 394 -36.10 8.88 -19.10
C VAL A 394 -37.02 9.29 -20.25
N ASP A 395 -38.32 9.03 -20.14
CA ASP A 395 -39.34 9.41 -21.12
C ASP A 395 -40.09 10.66 -20.68
N LEU A 396 -40.45 11.51 -21.65
CA LEU A 396 -41.31 12.68 -21.44
C LEU A 396 -42.74 12.34 -21.86
N ASP A 397 -43.68 12.42 -20.92
CA ASP A 397 -45.12 12.31 -21.20
C ASP A 397 -45.92 13.38 -20.43
N ARG A 398 -47.24 13.44 -20.59
CA ARG A 398 -48.12 14.40 -19.91
C ARG A 398 -49.18 13.67 -19.10
N TYR A 399 -49.11 13.82 -17.79
CA TYR A 399 -50.06 13.24 -16.83
C TYR A 399 -50.98 14.31 -16.25
N GLU A 400 -52.12 13.86 -15.75
CA GLU A 400 -53.05 14.70 -14.99
C GLU A 400 -52.69 14.60 -13.51
N ILE A 401 -52.18 15.69 -12.96
CA ILE A 401 -51.72 15.83 -11.57
C ILE A 401 -52.51 16.99 -10.97
N ASP A 402 -53.22 16.76 -9.86
CA ASP A 402 -54.12 17.74 -9.25
C ASP A 402 -55.13 18.38 -10.23
N GLY A 403 -55.59 17.62 -11.23
CA GLY A 403 -56.53 18.10 -12.26
C GLY A 403 -55.90 18.98 -13.33
N VAL A 404 -54.57 19.16 -13.34
CA VAL A 404 -53.83 19.91 -14.35
C VAL A 404 -52.97 18.94 -15.17
N ARG A 405 -53.08 19.04 -16.50
CA ARG A 405 -52.28 18.21 -17.41
C ARG A 405 -50.89 18.83 -17.62
N ARG A 406 -49.88 18.29 -16.96
CA ARG A 406 -48.50 18.80 -16.99
C ARG A 406 -47.49 17.79 -17.53
N PRO A 407 -46.39 18.25 -18.16
CA PRO A 407 -45.35 17.35 -18.63
C PRO A 407 -44.54 16.77 -17.46
N VAL A 408 -44.31 15.46 -17.49
CA VAL A 408 -43.55 14.70 -16.49
C VAL A 408 -42.51 13.87 -17.22
N MET A 409 -41.30 13.88 -16.67
CA MET A 409 -40.21 13.00 -17.06
C MET A 409 -40.24 11.77 -16.14
N LEU A 410 -40.31 10.57 -16.73
CA LEU A 410 -40.42 9.30 -16.05
C LEU A 410 -39.24 8.40 -16.41
N GLY A 411 -38.51 7.92 -15.40
CA GLY A 411 -37.39 6.99 -15.56
C GLY A 411 -37.59 5.74 -14.70
N VAL A 412 -36.98 4.64 -15.12
CA VAL A 412 -37.02 3.36 -14.39
C VAL A 412 -35.70 3.15 -13.67
N ARG A 413 -35.74 2.83 -12.36
CA ARG A 413 -34.58 2.44 -11.56
C ARG A 413 -34.26 0.97 -11.81
N ASN A 414 -33.60 0.69 -12.93
CA ASN A 414 -33.23 -0.68 -13.27
C ASN A 414 -32.15 -1.21 -12.33
N ALA A 415 -32.14 -2.50 -12.01
CA ALA A 415 -31.05 -3.07 -11.21
C ALA A 415 -29.73 -2.96 -11.97
N SER A 416 -28.63 -2.66 -11.27
CA SER A 416 -27.33 -2.39 -11.87
C SER A 416 -26.19 -3.08 -11.13
N ARG A 417 -25.65 -4.14 -11.75
CA ARG A 417 -24.46 -4.85 -11.22
C ARG A 417 -23.24 -3.96 -11.00
N PRO A 418 -22.90 -3.03 -11.92
CA PRO A 418 -21.77 -2.14 -11.73
C PRO A 418 -21.89 -1.27 -10.48
N ASP A 419 -23.13 -0.92 -10.10
CA ASP A 419 -23.46 0.04 -9.04
C ASP A 419 -23.83 -0.64 -7.71
N LEU A 420 -23.60 -1.96 -7.60
CA LEU A 420 -23.75 -2.66 -6.32
C LEU A 420 -22.70 -2.15 -5.33
N PRO A 421 -23.11 -1.74 -4.11
CA PRO A 421 -22.17 -1.26 -3.09
C PRO A 421 -21.23 -2.37 -2.62
N GLU A 422 -21.71 -3.62 -2.61
CA GLU A 422 -20.91 -4.82 -2.37
C GLU A 422 -21.16 -5.85 -3.47
N ARG A 423 -20.09 -6.52 -3.90
CA ARG A 423 -20.16 -7.59 -4.90
C ARG A 423 -19.96 -8.94 -4.26
N GLY A 424 -20.79 -9.89 -4.63
CA GLY A 424 -20.73 -11.25 -4.13
C GLY A 424 -21.90 -12.06 -4.66
N TRP A 425 -21.77 -13.38 -4.69
CA TRP A 425 -22.83 -14.24 -5.23
C TRP A 425 -24.16 -14.04 -4.48
N VAL A 426 -24.10 -13.90 -3.15
CA VAL A 426 -25.27 -13.61 -2.32
C VAL A 426 -25.87 -12.26 -2.67
N GLN A 427 -25.06 -11.19 -2.69
CA GLN A 427 -25.55 -9.84 -2.97
C GLN A 427 -26.18 -9.76 -4.37
N GLU A 428 -25.53 -10.36 -5.37
CA GLU A 428 -25.99 -10.34 -6.75
C GLU A 428 -27.23 -11.21 -7.02
N HIS A 429 -27.44 -12.31 -6.30
CA HIS A 429 -28.47 -13.30 -6.69
C HIS A 429 -29.58 -13.50 -5.64
N LEU A 430 -29.42 -12.98 -4.42
CA LEU A 430 -30.37 -13.16 -3.32
C LEU A 430 -30.83 -11.85 -2.67
N VAL A 431 -30.07 -10.76 -2.82
CA VAL A 431 -30.38 -9.46 -2.18
C VAL A 431 -30.78 -8.42 -3.23
N TYR A 432 -29.86 -8.07 -4.13
CA TYR A 432 -30.11 -7.13 -5.24
C TYR A 432 -30.65 -7.89 -6.45
N THR A 433 -31.88 -8.37 -6.35
CA THR A 433 -32.52 -9.24 -7.34
C THR A 433 -33.30 -8.49 -8.42
N HIS A 434 -33.70 -7.26 -8.13
CA HIS A 434 -34.58 -6.45 -8.98
C HIS A 434 -34.20 -4.96 -8.95
N GLY A 435 -34.69 -4.21 -9.93
CA GLY A 435 -34.70 -2.75 -9.89
C GLY A 435 -35.85 -2.23 -9.06
N ASP A 436 -35.78 -0.98 -8.62
CA ASP A 436 -36.69 -0.44 -7.61
C ASP A 436 -37.49 0.77 -8.12
N GLY A 437 -38.66 0.49 -8.67
CA GLY A 437 -39.67 1.48 -8.98
C GLY A 437 -39.30 2.46 -10.10
N VAL A 438 -40.00 3.58 -10.10
CA VAL A 438 -39.87 4.65 -11.08
C VAL A 438 -39.49 5.96 -10.40
N VAL A 439 -38.87 6.84 -11.16
CA VAL A 439 -38.57 8.22 -10.77
C VAL A 439 -39.38 9.13 -11.67
N THR A 440 -40.20 9.98 -11.06
CA THR A 440 -41.05 10.93 -11.74
C THR A 440 -40.63 12.33 -11.34
N VAL A 441 -40.37 13.18 -12.34
CA VAL A 441 -39.97 14.56 -12.13
C VAL A 441 -40.79 15.46 -13.04
N PRO A 442 -41.38 16.55 -12.53
CA PRO A 442 -42.08 17.50 -13.38
C PRO A 442 -41.08 18.11 -14.36
N ALA A 443 -41.43 18.12 -15.64
CA ALA A 443 -40.53 18.62 -16.67
C ALA A 443 -40.59 20.15 -16.77
N ASP A 444 -41.61 20.79 -16.19
CA ASP A 444 -41.94 22.21 -16.30
C ASP A 444 -41.57 23.05 -15.06
N THR A 445 -41.00 22.42 -14.02
CA THR A 445 -40.61 23.12 -12.79
C THR A 445 -39.22 22.69 -12.31
N THR A 446 -38.51 23.59 -11.63
CA THR A 446 -37.18 23.34 -11.08
C THR A 446 -37.14 23.54 -9.58
N ALA A 447 -36.32 22.75 -8.89
CA ALA A 447 -35.99 23.01 -7.49
C ALA A 447 -35.10 24.27 -7.38
N PRO A 448 -34.88 24.80 -6.16
CA PRO A 448 -33.91 25.87 -5.94
C PRO A 448 -32.54 25.53 -6.56
N GLY A 449 -31.96 26.49 -7.28
CA GLY A 449 -30.71 26.32 -8.02
C GLY A 449 -30.85 25.76 -9.45
N GLY A 450 -32.07 25.70 -10.00
CA GLY A 450 -32.32 25.34 -11.40
C GLY A 450 -32.17 23.84 -11.71
N ARG A 451 -32.11 23.00 -10.67
CA ARG A 451 -32.02 21.54 -10.80
C ARG A 451 -33.41 20.89 -10.92
N PRO A 452 -33.50 19.66 -11.44
CA PRO A 452 -34.75 18.93 -11.48
C PRO A 452 -35.31 18.71 -10.07
N ASP A 453 -36.60 18.94 -9.87
CA ASP A 453 -37.24 18.74 -8.57
C ASP A 453 -37.74 17.31 -8.40
N VAL A 454 -36.87 16.47 -7.84
CA VAL A 454 -37.14 15.04 -7.64
C VAL A 454 -38.19 14.74 -6.56
N ASN A 455 -38.55 15.73 -5.73
CA ASN A 455 -39.50 15.55 -4.63
C ASN A 455 -40.89 16.14 -4.95
N ALA A 456 -41.02 16.92 -6.03
CA ALA A 456 -42.26 17.61 -6.38
C ALA A 456 -43.44 16.67 -6.69
N LEU A 457 -43.17 15.41 -7.08
CA LEU A 457 -44.18 14.39 -7.36
C LEU A 457 -44.04 13.17 -6.44
N GLU A 458 -43.41 13.35 -5.28
CA GLU A 458 -43.22 12.26 -4.32
C GLU A 458 -44.58 11.72 -3.83
N GLY A 459 -44.81 10.41 -3.98
CA GLY A 459 -46.08 9.77 -3.65
C GLY A 459 -47.12 9.78 -4.78
N GLU A 460 -46.87 10.49 -5.87
CA GLU A 460 -47.70 10.46 -7.07
C GLU A 460 -47.12 9.53 -8.15
N LEU A 461 -47.98 8.94 -8.97
CA LEU A 461 -47.58 8.03 -10.05
C LEU A 461 -46.72 6.83 -9.56
N VAL A 462 -46.91 6.45 -8.29
CA VAL A 462 -46.21 5.32 -7.67
C VAL A 462 -46.89 4.00 -8.09
N PRO A 463 -46.13 3.02 -8.59
CA PRO A 463 -46.68 1.72 -8.93
C PRO A 463 -47.08 0.92 -7.68
N ASP A 464 -48.14 0.10 -7.80
CA ASP A 464 -48.60 -0.80 -6.72
C ASP A 464 -47.50 -1.77 -6.23
N ARG A 465 -46.53 -2.07 -7.10
CA ARG A 465 -45.31 -2.84 -6.80
C ARG A 465 -44.11 -2.19 -7.47
N SER A 466 -43.06 -1.95 -6.71
CA SER A 466 -41.82 -1.34 -7.22
C SER A 466 -40.86 -2.34 -7.88
N GLN A 467 -40.99 -3.64 -7.64
CA GLN A 467 -39.97 -4.61 -8.06
C GLN A 467 -39.93 -4.83 -9.59
N ILE A 468 -38.78 -4.55 -10.20
CA ILE A 468 -38.53 -4.72 -11.64
C ILE A 468 -37.51 -5.85 -11.87
N TYR A 469 -38.01 -7.06 -12.12
CA TYR A 469 -37.18 -8.23 -12.43
C TYR A 469 -36.75 -8.31 -13.90
N PHE A 470 -37.43 -7.58 -14.77
CA PHE A 470 -37.17 -7.55 -16.21
C PHE A 470 -37.05 -6.09 -16.65
N GLY A 471 -35.82 -5.63 -16.78
CA GLY A 471 -35.46 -4.26 -17.10
C GLY A 471 -34.20 -4.19 -17.94
N GLU A 472 -33.81 -2.96 -18.25
CA GLU A 472 -32.59 -2.69 -19.02
C GLU A 472 -31.36 -2.96 -18.17
N GLY A 473 -30.26 -3.43 -18.79
CA GLY A 473 -29.03 -3.75 -18.05
C GLY A 473 -28.98 -5.10 -17.34
N LEU A 474 -30.07 -5.89 -17.33
CA LEU A 474 -30.15 -7.21 -16.67
C LEU A 474 -29.68 -8.40 -17.54
N ARG A 475 -29.09 -8.16 -18.72
CA ARG A 475 -28.68 -9.25 -19.63
C ARG A 475 -27.64 -10.16 -18.97
N GLY A 476 -27.95 -11.45 -18.86
CA GLY A 476 -27.07 -12.44 -18.21
C GLY A 476 -27.10 -12.35 -16.68
N TRP A 477 -28.11 -11.70 -16.12
CA TRP A 477 -28.40 -11.66 -14.69
C TRP A 477 -29.62 -12.49 -14.35
N TYR A 478 -29.46 -13.36 -13.36
CA TYR A 478 -30.54 -14.14 -12.78
C TYR A 478 -30.72 -13.76 -11.32
N ALA A 479 -31.96 -13.83 -10.84
CA ALA A 479 -32.32 -13.66 -9.45
C ALA A 479 -32.88 -14.98 -8.92
N ILE A 480 -32.66 -15.25 -7.63
CA ILE A 480 -33.34 -16.31 -6.89
C ILE A 480 -34.23 -15.62 -5.88
N VAL A 481 -35.54 -15.72 -6.10
CA VAL A 481 -36.59 -15.05 -5.29
C VAL A 481 -37.24 -16.03 -4.32
N ASP A 482 -38.07 -15.50 -3.41
CA ASP A 482 -38.83 -16.28 -2.41
C ASP A 482 -37.90 -17.13 -1.51
N THR A 483 -36.82 -16.49 -1.06
CA THR A 483 -35.86 -17.11 -0.14
C THR A 483 -36.13 -16.67 1.28
N LYS A 484 -35.47 -17.31 2.26
CA LYS A 484 -35.55 -16.85 3.66
C LYS A 484 -34.79 -15.55 3.92
N ARG A 485 -34.00 -15.08 2.95
CA ARG A 485 -33.25 -13.82 3.04
C ARG A 485 -34.08 -12.73 2.35
N PRO A 486 -34.28 -11.57 2.99
CA PRO A 486 -35.02 -10.46 2.39
C PRO A 486 -34.28 -9.92 1.16
N GLU A 487 -35.07 -9.56 0.15
CA GLU A 487 -34.62 -8.85 -1.05
C GLU A 487 -34.55 -7.35 -0.77
N TYR A 488 -33.76 -6.60 -1.53
CA TYR A 488 -33.65 -5.15 -1.38
C TYR A 488 -34.77 -4.45 -2.15
N ASP A 489 -35.77 -3.94 -1.44
CA ASP A 489 -36.96 -3.26 -2.00
C ASP A 489 -36.83 -1.72 -2.03
N GLY A 490 -35.62 -1.15 -1.93
CA GLY A 490 -35.42 0.27 -2.24
C GLY A 490 -35.72 1.33 -1.17
N THR A 491 -36.10 0.92 0.04
CA THR A 491 -36.33 1.84 1.18
C THR A 491 -35.77 1.29 2.49
#